data_AF-A0AAJ0GDR8-F1
#
_entry.id   AF-A0AAJ0GDR8-F1
#
_cell.length_a   1.000
_cell.length_b   1.000
_cell.length_c   1.000
_cell.angle_alpha   90.00
_cell.angle_beta   90.00
_cell.angle_gamma   90.00
#
_symmetry.space_group_name_H-M   'P 1'
#
loop_
_entity.id
_entity.type
_entity.pdbx_description
1 polymer ?
#
loop_
_entity_poly.entity_id
_entity_poly.type
_entity_poly.pdbx_seq_one_letter_code
_entity_poly.pdbx_strand_id
1 'polypeptide(L)'
;MASREVVYAAQNYCDRTTAADPITNPDAYYAAQDDEIAILMNTDPDDSSALLEKLYKALADPFLPQRYRAEYSIRRADFEGGQTATLIRAAKVALEGVRNSNRLKGYPEDHDETFLTQMAMLIEIVEACAAGDKSKEDGLEKKFDRIVTHTKKRR
;
A
#
# COMPACT_ATOMS: atom_id res chain seq x y z
N MET A 1 29.92 26.69 26.00
CA MET A 1 28.46 26.64 26.26
C MET A 1 27.76 26.97 24.95
N ALA A 2 27.08 26.01 24.31
CA ALA A 2 26.34 26.27 23.07
C ALA A 2 25.12 27.16 23.38
N SER A 3 24.87 28.17 22.54
CA SER A 3 23.74 29.10 22.70
C SER A 3 22.41 28.32 22.68
N ARG A 4 21.45 28.75 23.50
CA ARG A 4 20.09 28.19 23.60
C ARG A 4 19.38 28.09 22.23
N GLU A 5 19.72 28.96 21.30
CA GLU A 5 19.21 28.94 19.91
C GLU A 5 19.74 27.76 19.09
N VAL A 6 20.98 27.33 19.33
CA VAL A 6 21.58 26.16 18.66
C VAL A 6 20.95 24.87 19.17
N VAL A 7 20.60 24.82 20.45
CA VAL A 7 19.91 23.67 21.07
C VAL A 7 18.48 23.56 20.53
N TYR A 8 17.76 24.68 20.40
CA TYR A 8 16.42 24.71 19.79
C TYR A 8 16.43 24.36 18.30
N ALA A 9 17.43 24.80 17.55
CA ALA A 9 17.58 24.44 16.13
C ALA A 9 17.93 22.95 15.95
N ALA A 10 18.76 22.39 16.84
CA ALA A 10 19.11 20.96 16.84
C ALA A 10 17.94 20.07 17.28
N GLN A 11 17.14 20.48 18.26
CA GLN A 11 15.91 19.78 18.65
C GLN A 11 14.86 19.81 17.54
N ASN A 12 14.63 20.97 16.92
CA ASN A 12 13.74 21.06 15.75
C ASN A 12 14.25 20.28 14.53
N TYR A 13 15.57 20.08 14.39
CA TYR A 13 16.15 19.25 13.34
C TYR A 13 15.94 17.76 13.64
N CYS A 14 16.17 17.31 14.88
CA CYS A 14 15.90 15.94 15.33
C CYS A 14 14.40 15.59 15.29
N ASP A 15 13.51 16.53 15.61
CA ASP A 15 12.06 16.31 15.60
C ASP A 15 11.49 16.29 14.17
N ARG A 16 12.15 16.92 13.19
CA ARG A 16 11.76 16.85 11.77
C ARG A 16 12.33 15.62 11.05
N THR A 17 13.48 15.09 11.49
CA THR A 17 14.09 13.90 10.86
C THR A 17 13.59 12.57 11.42
N THR A 18 13.06 12.54 12.63
CA THR A 18 12.44 11.35 13.24
C THR A 18 11.10 10.95 12.61
N ALA A 19 10.44 11.85 11.88
CA ALA A 19 9.23 11.52 11.11
C ALA A 19 9.53 10.88 9.74
N ALA A 20 10.77 11.00 9.24
CA ALA A 20 11.13 10.63 7.87
C ALA A 20 12.12 9.45 7.78
N ASP A 21 12.51 8.85 8.91
CA ASP A 21 13.42 7.70 8.95
C ASP A 21 12.64 6.40 9.23
N PRO A 22 12.64 5.41 8.31
CA PRO A 22 11.97 4.13 8.50
C PRO A 22 12.51 3.33 9.70
N ILE A 23 13.68 3.68 10.23
CA ILE A 23 14.29 2.99 11.38
C ILE A 23 13.72 3.50 12.71
N THR A 24 13.45 4.80 12.83
CA THR A 24 13.04 5.41 14.11
C THR A 24 11.53 5.50 14.29
N ASN A 25 10.77 5.65 13.20
CA ASN A 25 9.31 5.63 13.22
C ASN A 25 8.76 4.98 11.93
N PRO A 26 8.90 3.65 11.79
CA PRO A 26 8.50 2.93 10.57
C PRO A 26 7.03 3.17 10.22
N ASP A 27 6.14 3.16 11.21
CA ASP A 27 4.70 3.30 10.97
C ASP A 27 4.36 4.67 10.36
N ALA A 28 4.92 5.76 10.89
CA ALA A 28 4.70 7.10 10.34
C ALA A 28 5.34 7.26 8.96
N TYR A 29 6.54 6.69 8.76
CA TYR A 29 7.24 6.74 7.48
C TYR A 29 6.43 6.07 6.36
N TYR A 30 5.98 4.82 6.58
CA TYR A 30 5.23 4.09 5.57
C TYR A 30 3.82 4.64 5.39
N ALA A 31 3.21 5.22 6.43
CA ALA A 31 1.94 5.94 6.28
C ALA A 31 2.09 7.19 5.38
N ALA A 32 3.14 8.00 5.58
CA ALA A 32 3.40 9.15 4.73
C ALA A 32 3.72 8.75 3.28
N GLN A 33 4.50 7.69 3.08
CA GLN A 33 4.76 7.15 1.74
C GLN A 33 3.45 6.68 1.06
N ASP A 34 2.55 6.06 1.81
CA ASP A 34 1.26 5.60 1.30
C ASP A 34 0.35 6.77 0.88
N ASP A 35 0.28 7.82 1.70
CA ASP A 35 -0.45 9.05 1.37
C ASP A 35 0.06 9.67 0.07
N GLU A 36 1.38 9.72 -0.11
CA GLU A 36 2.00 10.23 -1.33
C GLU A 36 1.66 9.38 -2.57
N ILE A 37 1.66 8.05 -2.44
CA ILE A 37 1.26 7.15 -3.53
C ILE A 37 -0.23 7.30 -3.83
N ALA A 38 -1.08 7.44 -2.80
CA ALA A 38 -2.51 7.64 -2.94
C ALA A 38 -2.83 8.96 -3.66
N ILE A 39 -2.09 10.04 -3.39
CA ILE A 39 -2.20 11.29 -4.14
C ILE A 39 -1.87 11.05 -5.61
N LEU A 40 -0.76 10.34 -5.90
CA LEU A 40 -0.32 10.07 -7.27
C LEU A 40 -1.33 9.24 -8.07
N MET A 41 -2.04 8.31 -7.42
CA MET A 41 -3.11 7.53 -8.05
C MET A 41 -4.34 8.36 -8.45
N ASN A 42 -4.54 9.53 -7.82
CA ASN A 42 -5.66 10.42 -8.11
C ASN A 42 -5.27 11.58 -9.03
N THR A 43 -3.98 11.74 -9.34
CA THR A 43 -3.49 12.64 -10.40
C THR A 43 -3.57 11.98 -11.77
N ASP A 44 -3.58 12.80 -12.82
CA ASP A 44 -3.84 12.46 -14.22
C ASP A 44 -3.30 11.06 -14.63
N PRO A 45 -4.17 10.08 -14.96
CA PRO A 45 -3.77 8.71 -15.28
C PRO A 45 -2.89 8.60 -16.53
N ASP A 46 -2.89 9.63 -17.38
CA ASP A 46 -2.09 9.70 -18.60
C ASP A 46 -0.59 9.94 -18.32
N ASP A 47 -0.20 10.32 -17.09
CA ASP A 47 1.19 10.41 -16.62
C ASP A 47 1.47 9.46 -15.43
N SER A 48 1.15 8.17 -15.62
CA SER A 48 1.39 7.10 -14.65
C SER A 48 2.87 6.78 -14.40
N SER A 49 3.80 7.46 -15.08
CA SER A 49 5.25 7.25 -14.96
C SER A 49 5.77 7.56 -13.55
N ALA A 50 5.31 8.67 -12.95
CA ALA A 50 5.72 9.07 -11.61
C ALA A 50 5.21 8.08 -10.54
N LEU A 51 3.99 7.56 -10.73
CA LEU A 51 3.42 6.53 -9.87
C LEU A 51 4.23 5.24 -9.96
N LEU A 52 4.53 4.78 -11.18
CA LEU A 52 5.31 3.55 -11.41
C LEU A 52 6.72 3.65 -10.83
N GLU A 53 7.41 4.78 -11.00
CA GLU A 53 8.73 5.01 -10.41
C GLU A 53 8.68 4.91 -8.88
N LYS A 54 7.63 5.47 -8.27
CA LYS A 54 7.48 5.46 -6.81
C LYS A 54 7.15 4.07 -6.28
N LEU A 55 6.26 3.34 -6.95
CA LEU A 55 5.95 1.94 -6.63
C LEU A 55 7.18 1.04 -6.79
N TYR A 56 8.01 1.27 -7.81
CA TYR A 56 9.26 0.55 -8.00
C TYR A 56 10.22 0.78 -6.83
N LYS A 57 10.44 2.04 -6.43
CA LYS A 57 11.29 2.38 -5.28
C LYS A 57 10.76 1.80 -3.97
N ALA A 58 9.46 1.91 -3.72
CA ALA A 58 8.84 1.38 -2.51
C ALA A 58 9.00 -0.16 -2.42
N LEU A 59 8.72 -0.88 -3.50
CA LEU A 59 8.82 -2.35 -3.51
C LEU A 59 10.26 -2.88 -3.38
N ALA A 60 11.25 -2.06 -3.74
CA ALA A 60 12.66 -2.36 -3.56
C ALA A 60 13.13 -2.24 -2.09
N ASP A 61 12.38 -1.55 -1.24
CA ASP A 61 12.70 -1.43 0.19
C ASP A 61 12.51 -2.81 0.88
N PRO A 62 13.55 -3.39 1.50
CA PRO A 62 13.44 -4.67 2.20
C PRO A 62 12.60 -4.60 3.48
N PHE A 63 12.45 -3.41 4.08
CA PHE A 63 11.73 -3.21 5.33
C PHE A 63 10.25 -2.86 5.13
N LEU A 64 9.81 -2.68 3.88
CA LEU A 64 8.42 -2.38 3.54
C LEU A 64 7.46 -3.38 4.21
N PRO A 65 6.53 -2.93 5.07
CA PRO A 65 5.58 -3.79 5.74
C PRO A 65 4.75 -4.60 4.75
N GLN A 66 4.42 -5.84 5.12
CA GLN A 66 3.72 -6.78 4.23
C GLN A 66 2.40 -6.23 3.70
N ARG A 67 1.71 -5.40 4.50
CA ARG A 67 0.47 -4.73 4.10
C ARG A 67 0.69 -3.85 2.86
N TYR A 68 1.65 -2.92 2.94
CA TYR A 68 2.00 -2.03 1.84
C TYR A 68 2.64 -2.78 0.68
N ARG A 69 3.45 -3.82 0.95
CA ARG A 69 4.02 -4.67 -0.10
C ARG A 69 2.94 -5.36 -0.94
N ALA A 70 1.88 -5.87 -0.30
CA ALA A 70 0.75 -6.47 -1.01
C ALA A 70 0.07 -5.43 -1.91
N GLU A 71 -0.32 -4.29 -1.31
CA GLU A 71 -1.04 -3.23 -2.00
C GLU A 71 -0.26 -2.63 -3.18
N TYR A 72 1.02 -2.32 -3.00
CA TYR A 72 1.86 -1.74 -4.05
C TYR A 72 2.17 -2.72 -5.17
N SER A 73 2.26 -4.02 -4.85
CA SER A 73 2.41 -5.05 -5.89
C SER A 73 1.17 -5.13 -6.77
N ILE A 74 -0.03 -5.05 -6.18
CA ILE A 74 -1.31 -5.06 -6.93
C ILE A 74 -1.42 -3.80 -7.79
N ARG A 75 -1.21 -2.62 -7.19
CA ARG A 75 -1.26 -1.34 -7.92
C ARG A 75 -0.26 -1.32 -9.09
N ARG A 76 0.98 -1.74 -8.87
CA ARG A 76 1.97 -1.80 -9.96
C ARG A 76 1.56 -2.77 -11.07
N ALA A 77 0.94 -3.89 -10.71
CA ALA A 77 0.47 -4.89 -11.68
C ALA A 77 -0.65 -4.35 -12.59
N ASP A 78 -1.49 -3.47 -12.06
CA ASP A 78 -2.57 -2.79 -12.76
C ASP A 78 -2.04 -1.75 -13.77
N PHE A 79 -1.07 -0.94 -13.36
CA PHE A 79 -0.53 0.15 -14.19
C PHE A 79 0.60 -0.27 -15.17
N GLU A 80 1.39 -1.31 -14.87
CA GLU A 80 2.55 -1.69 -15.71
C GLU A 80 2.19 -2.62 -16.89
N GLY A 81 1.15 -3.45 -16.76
CA GLY A 81 0.66 -4.39 -17.80
C GLY A 81 1.63 -5.53 -18.23
N GLY A 82 2.95 -5.40 -18.02
CA GLY A 82 3.97 -6.33 -18.51
C GLY A 82 4.47 -7.38 -17.51
N GLN A 83 4.22 -7.21 -16.20
CA GLN A 83 4.71 -8.10 -15.13
C GLN A 83 3.61 -8.57 -14.17
N THR A 84 2.35 -8.48 -14.58
CA THR A 84 1.17 -8.69 -13.74
C THR A 84 1.22 -10.02 -12.97
N ALA A 85 1.55 -11.14 -13.63
CA ALA A 85 1.61 -12.45 -12.95
C ALA A 85 2.66 -12.51 -11.81
N THR A 86 3.84 -11.92 -12.01
CA THR A 86 4.90 -11.89 -11.00
C THR A 86 4.51 -11.02 -9.82
N LEU A 87 3.96 -9.85 -10.09
CA LEU A 87 3.52 -8.89 -9.09
C LEU A 87 2.32 -9.40 -8.28
N ILE A 88 1.34 -10.03 -8.94
CA ILE A 88 0.19 -10.65 -8.26
C ILE A 88 0.63 -11.82 -7.37
N ARG A 89 1.59 -12.64 -7.81
CA ARG A 89 2.16 -13.68 -6.94
C ARG A 89 2.85 -13.08 -5.71
N ALA A 90 3.62 -12.00 -5.87
CA ALA A 90 4.24 -11.30 -4.75
C ALA A 90 3.19 -10.74 -3.78
N ALA A 91 2.10 -10.18 -4.30
CA ALA A 91 0.99 -9.68 -3.49
C ALA A 91 0.35 -10.80 -2.66
N LYS A 92 0.07 -11.97 -3.26
CA LYS A 92 -0.50 -13.13 -2.55
C LYS A 92 0.38 -13.58 -1.38
N VAL A 93 1.70 -13.69 -1.61
CA VAL A 93 2.67 -14.03 -0.55
C VAL A 93 2.67 -12.99 0.58
N ALA A 94 2.59 -11.70 0.23
CA ALA A 94 2.55 -10.64 1.23
C ALA A 94 1.24 -10.66 2.06
N LEU A 95 0.09 -10.97 1.46
CA LEU A 95 -1.18 -11.14 2.19
C LEU A 95 -1.15 -12.34 3.16
N GLU A 96 -0.50 -13.44 2.78
CA GLU A 96 -0.22 -14.54 3.70
C GLU A 96 0.70 -14.10 4.85
N GLY A 97 1.69 -13.25 4.54
CA GLY A 97 2.53 -12.58 5.54
C GLY A 97 1.73 -11.76 6.56
N VAL A 98 0.73 -11.00 6.10
CA VAL A 98 -0.18 -10.23 6.97
C VAL A 98 -0.95 -11.17 7.91
N ARG A 99 -1.57 -12.23 7.38
CA ARG A 99 -2.30 -13.23 8.19
C ARG A 99 -1.39 -13.88 9.24
N ASN A 100 -0.19 -14.29 8.84
CA ASN A 100 0.77 -14.91 9.74
C ASN A 100 1.25 -13.95 10.84
N SER A 101 1.52 -12.69 10.49
CA SER A 101 1.88 -11.64 11.45
C SER A 101 0.78 -11.43 12.48
N ASN A 102 -0.49 -11.36 12.05
CA ASN A 102 -1.63 -11.18 12.95
C ASN A 102 -1.79 -12.35 13.92
N ARG A 103 -1.65 -13.58 13.41
CA ARG A 103 -1.67 -14.79 14.25
C ARG A 103 -0.55 -14.77 15.29
N LEU A 104 0.66 -14.37 14.91
CA LEU A 104 1.80 -14.28 15.83
C LEU A 104 1.61 -13.19 16.90
N LYS A 105 0.95 -12.09 16.54
CA LYS A 105 0.61 -10.99 17.46
C LYS A 105 -0.60 -11.30 18.35
N GLY A 106 -1.29 -12.42 18.14
CA GLY A 106 -2.49 -12.80 18.89
C GLY A 106 -3.70 -11.94 18.57
N TYR A 107 -3.72 -11.28 17.40
CA TYR A 107 -4.91 -10.59 16.93
C TYR A 107 -6.00 -11.59 16.54
N PRO A 108 -7.29 -11.24 16.71
CA PRO A 108 -8.38 -12.10 16.29
C PRO A 108 -8.36 -12.29 14.76
N GLU A 109 -8.90 -13.42 14.28
CA GLU A 109 -8.85 -13.79 12.85
C GLU A 109 -9.51 -12.74 11.94
N ASP A 110 -10.47 -12.00 12.46
CA ASP A 110 -11.23 -10.96 11.76
C ASP A 110 -10.53 -9.58 11.76
N HIS A 111 -9.40 -9.41 12.47
CA HIS A 111 -8.74 -8.11 12.69
C HIS A 111 -8.51 -7.31 11.40
N ASP A 112 -8.06 -8.01 10.35
CA ASP A 112 -7.80 -7.43 9.02
C ASP A 112 -8.69 -8.05 7.92
N GLU A 113 -9.80 -8.72 8.28
CA GLU A 113 -10.66 -9.41 7.30
C GLU A 113 -11.13 -8.48 6.18
N THR A 114 -11.49 -7.23 6.54
CA THR A 114 -11.88 -6.22 5.56
C THR A 114 -10.75 -5.91 4.57
N PHE A 115 -9.53 -5.68 5.08
CA PHE A 115 -8.37 -5.40 4.25
C PHE A 115 -8.03 -6.60 3.34
N LEU A 116 -7.96 -7.80 3.92
CA LEU A 116 -7.64 -9.03 3.19
C LEU A 116 -8.67 -9.32 2.09
N THR A 117 -9.96 -9.08 2.36
CA THR A 117 -11.03 -9.24 1.38
C THR A 117 -10.91 -8.22 0.26
N GLN A 118 -10.67 -6.95 0.58
CA GLN A 118 -10.47 -5.90 -0.41
C GLN A 118 -9.28 -6.21 -1.33
N MET A 119 -8.13 -6.60 -0.76
CA MET A 119 -6.94 -6.94 -1.55
C MET A 119 -7.15 -8.19 -2.42
N ALA A 120 -7.85 -9.22 -1.92
CA ALA A 120 -8.19 -10.40 -2.71
C ALA A 120 -9.05 -10.04 -3.93
N MET A 121 -10.01 -9.13 -3.77
CA MET A 121 -10.83 -8.65 -4.88
C MET A 121 -10.05 -7.82 -5.89
N LEU A 122 -9.16 -6.93 -5.44
CA LEU A 122 -8.29 -6.18 -6.35
C LEU A 122 -7.39 -7.10 -7.17
N ILE A 123 -6.87 -8.18 -6.56
CA ILE A 123 -6.14 -9.21 -7.29
C ILE A 123 -6.99 -9.82 -8.41
N GLU A 124 -8.24 -10.20 -8.11
CA GLU A 124 -9.15 -10.76 -9.12
C GLU A 124 -9.48 -9.77 -10.24
N ILE A 125 -9.63 -8.48 -9.91
CA ILE A 125 -9.86 -7.40 -10.90
C ILE A 125 -8.66 -7.29 -11.83
N VAL A 126 -7.45 -7.18 -11.28
CA VAL A 126 -6.22 -7.05 -12.07
C VAL A 126 -5.97 -8.31 -12.91
N GLU A 127 -6.23 -9.51 -12.38
CA GLU A 127 -6.16 -10.76 -13.15
C GLU A 127 -7.19 -10.81 -14.29
N ALA A 128 -8.42 -10.30 -14.07
CA ALA A 128 -9.45 -10.23 -15.10
C ALA A 128 -9.10 -9.21 -16.21
N CYS A 129 -8.60 -8.03 -15.82
CA CYS A 129 -8.14 -6.99 -16.72
C CYS A 129 -6.98 -7.50 -17.60
N ALA A 130 -5.98 -8.16 -17.00
CA ALA A 130 -4.86 -8.76 -17.74
C ALA A 130 -5.28 -9.89 -18.69
N ALA A 131 -6.38 -10.59 -18.39
CA ALA A 131 -6.96 -11.60 -19.27
C ALA A 131 -7.85 -11.00 -20.38
N GLY A 132 -8.15 -9.70 -20.35
CA GLY A 132 -9.08 -9.05 -21.26
C GLY A 132 -10.55 -9.42 -21.02
N ASP A 133 -10.90 -9.99 -19.86
CA ASP A 133 -12.26 -10.41 -19.52
C ASP A 133 -13.05 -9.24 -18.92
N LYS A 134 -13.45 -8.30 -19.79
CA LYS A 134 -14.18 -7.08 -19.40
C LYS A 134 -15.49 -7.35 -18.66
N SER A 135 -16.19 -8.45 -18.98
CA SER A 135 -17.42 -8.80 -18.27
C SER A 135 -17.17 -9.20 -16.81
N LYS A 136 -16.05 -9.89 -16.54
CA LYS A 136 -15.66 -10.29 -15.20
C LYS A 136 -15.10 -9.10 -14.41
N GLU A 137 -14.28 -8.28 -15.06
CA GLU A 137 -13.73 -7.02 -14.52
C GLU A 137 -14.85 -6.09 -14.01
N ASP A 138 -15.80 -5.69 -14.87
CA ASP A 138 -16.94 -4.83 -14.51
C ASP A 138 -17.78 -5.43 -13.36
N GLY A 139 -17.92 -6.76 -13.34
CA GLY A 139 -18.67 -7.47 -12.31
C GLY A 139 -17.97 -7.46 -10.95
N LEU A 140 -16.64 -7.49 -10.95
CA LEU A 140 -15.81 -7.45 -9.75
C LEU A 140 -15.67 -6.03 -9.22
N GLU A 141 -15.47 -5.03 -10.07
CA GLU A 141 -15.41 -3.61 -9.69
C GLU A 141 -16.68 -3.16 -8.96
N LYS A 142 -17.87 -3.50 -9.50
CA LYS A 142 -19.16 -3.20 -8.85
C LYS A 142 -19.29 -3.83 -7.46
N LYS A 143 -18.75 -5.03 -7.26
CA LYS A 143 -18.75 -5.69 -5.94
C LYS A 143 -17.75 -5.00 -5.00
N PHE A 144 -16.58 -4.61 -5.52
CA PHE A 144 -15.55 -3.92 -4.76
C PHE A 144 -16.06 -2.57 -4.25
N ASP A 145 -16.66 -1.76 -5.12
CA ASP A 145 -17.29 -0.49 -4.77
C ASP A 145 -18.34 -0.63 -3.67
N ARG A 146 -19.15 -1.70 -3.74
CA ARG A 146 -20.14 -2.01 -2.71
C ARG A 146 -19.48 -2.28 -1.35
N ILE A 147 -18.39 -3.04 -1.31
CA ILE A 147 -17.69 -3.34 -0.06
C ILE A 147 -17.07 -2.06 0.52
N VAL A 148 -16.36 -1.28 -0.30
CA VAL A 148 -15.72 -0.03 0.12
C VAL A 148 -16.75 0.97 0.67
N THR A 149 -17.88 1.16 -0.03
CA THR A 149 -18.96 2.06 0.41
C THR A 149 -19.66 1.59 1.69
N HIS A 150 -19.85 0.28 1.88
CA HIS A 150 -20.44 -0.24 3.11
C HIS A 150 -19.51 -0.13 4.32
N THR A 151 -18.20 -0.29 4.12
CA THR A 151 -17.20 -0.07 5.19
C THR A 151 -17.07 1.39 5.61
N LYS A 152 -17.23 2.36 4.68
CA LYS A 152 -17.22 3.79 5.02
C LYS A 152 -18.45 4.23 5.83
N LYS A 153 -19.60 3.56 5.70
CA LYS A 153 -20.82 3.87 6.48
C LYS A 153 -20.81 3.32 7.92
N ARG A 154 -19.86 2.43 8.25
CA ARG A 154 -19.77 1.77 9.56
C ARG A 154 -18.67 2.34 10.48
N ARG A 155 -17.83 3.25 9.97
CA ARG A 155 -16.89 4.05 10.76
C ARG A 155 -17.54 5.38 11.11
#